data_AF-A0A7W5LY48-F1
#
_entry.id   AF-A0A7W5LY48-F1
#
_cell.length_a   1.000
_cell.length_b   1.000
_cell.length_c   1.000
_cell.angle_alpha   90.00
_cell.angle_beta   90.00
_cell.angle_gamma   90.00
#
_symmetry.space_group_name_H-M   'P 1'
#
loop_
_entity.id
_entity.type
_entity.pdbx_description
1 polymer ?
#
loop_
_entity_poly.entity_id
_entity_poly.type
_entity_poly.pdbx_seq_one_letter_code
_entity_poly.pdbx_strand_id
1 'polypeptide(L)'
;MRRNKGLNENLGRELLELHTLGAGSGYTQADVRSAAMVLTGLTVDQKEMETDFRPQISEPGRHEVLGVSYGGAKRRREDYLAMLDDLAANPKTAEHISRKLAVHFISDQPPQDMIAAMSEAWKKTDGELSAVYRAMLDHPAAWRDEGAKARQPFDFIVTGLRALNSGAGAGDVAAFMQAYQQEDGDGDDMMAMTRTEDAGSDRRSPDAQAPDTEAPDAQAPDAQATNAPPSVDDEARIKRRKAFQTARALGQGALRRMGQPTWLPPSPAGFEEGFSAWITASQLSERLSWARRASAQFGKDADPREFLKATLADAARDETIRVVSQAPNKISGLTLVLASPEFNRR
;
A
#
# COMPACT_ATOMS: atom_id res chain seq x y z
N MET A 1 -25.40 -13.08 21.65
CA MET A 1 -25.67 -11.63 21.40
C MET A 1 -26.30 -10.91 22.60
N ARG A 2 -25.90 -9.67 22.92
CA ARG A 2 -26.67 -8.80 23.84
C ARG A 2 -27.93 -8.32 23.10
N ARG A 3 -29.12 -8.50 23.70
CA ARG A 3 -30.41 -8.03 23.14
C ARG A 3 -30.26 -6.55 22.72
N ASN A 4 -30.45 -6.25 21.43
CA ASN A 4 -30.44 -4.93 20.77
C ASN A 4 -29.21 -4.52 19.93
N LYS A 5 -28.20 -5.38 19.69
CA LYS A 5 -27.23 -5.15 18.60
C LYS A 5 -27.42 -6.23 17.53
N GLY A 6 -27.77 -5.83 16.31
CA GLY A 6 -27.87 -6.75 15.17
C GLY A 6 -26.51 -7.36 14.82
N LEU A 7 -26.53 -8.53 14.16
CA LEU A 7 -25.32 -9.18 13.66
C LEU A 7 -24.68 -8.31 12.58
N ASN A 8 -23.39 -8.00 12.72
CA ASN A 8 -22.61 -7.45 11.62
C ASN A 8 -22.18 -8.60 10.70
N GLU A 9 -22.82 -8.72 9.54
CA GLU A 9 -22.55 -9.77 8.55
C GLU A 9 -21.38 -9.42 7.60
N ASN A 10 -20.80 -8.23 7.71
CA ASN A 10 -19.83 -7.71 6.73
C ASN A 10 -18.58 -8.58 6.61
N LEU A 11 -17.97 -8.99 7.72
CA LEU A 11 -16.78 -9.85 7.69
C LEU A 11 -17.08 -11.23 7.08
N GLY A 12 -18.24 -11.82 7.40
CA GLY A 12 -18.67 -13.08 6.81
C GLY A 12 -18.91 -12.95 5.31
N ARG A 13 -19.47 -11.82 4.87
CA ARG A 13 -19.65 -11.50 3.45
C ARG A 13 -18.31 -11.37 2.74
N GLU A 14 -17.41 -10.53 3.25
CA GLU A 14 -16.08 -10.30 2.68
C GLU A 14 -15.25 -11.57 2.62
N LEU A 15 -15.34 -12.42 3.65
CA LEU A 15 -14.68 -13.72 3.66
C LEU A 15 -15.12 -14.57 2.45
N LEU A 16 -16.42 -14.71 2.22
CA LEU A 16 -16.95 -15.51 1.12
C LEU A 16 -16.75 -14.83 -0.25
N GLU A 17 -16.99 -13.53 -0.34
CA GLU A 17 -17.00 -12.77 -1.60
C GLU A 17 -15.61 -12.38 -2.09
N LEU A 18 -14.76 -11.86 -1.21
CA LEU A 18 -13.51 -11.19 -1.59
C LEU A 18 -12.28 -12.08 -1.37
N HIS A 19 -12.30 -12.87 -0.30
CA HIS A 19 -11.14 -13.59 0.21
C HIS A 19 -11.15 -15.10 -0.07
N THR A 20 -12.28 -15.70 -0.43
CA THR A 20 -12.37 -17.14 -0.71
C THR A 20 -13.10 -17.45 -2.02
N LEU A 21 -14.41 -17.68 -2.00
CA LEU A 21 -15.15 -18.29 -3.11
C LEU A 21 -15.34 -17.36 -4.32
N GLY A 22 -15.26 -16.05 -4.10
CA GLY A 22 -15.59 -15.05 -5.13
C GLY A 22 -17.08 -14.69 -5.14
N ALA A 23 -17.39 -13.49 -5.61
CA ALA A 23 -18.76 -13.03 -5.77
C ALA A 23 -19.53 -13.88 -6.80
N GLY A 24 -20.80 -14.20 -6.51
CA GLY A 24 -21.65 -14.99 -7.42
C GLY A 24 -21.29 -16.48 -7.50
N SER A 25 -20.43 -16.98 -6.60
CA SER A 25 -20.00 -18.38 -6.54
C SER A 25 -21.07 -19.34 -6.00
N GLY A 26 -22.30 -18.88 -5.73
CA GLY A 26 -23.44 -19.72 -5.36
C GLY A 26 -23.60 -20.00 -3.86
N TYR A 27 -22.85 -19.32 -2.99
CA TYR A 27 -23.24 -19.22 -1.57
C TYR A 27 -24.52 -18.37 -1.44
N THR A 28 -25.24 -18.56 -0.34
CA THR A 28 -26.50 -17.87 -0.06
C THR A 28 -26.34 -16.79 1.01
N GLN A 29 -27.35 -15.93 1.17
CA GLN A 29 -27.40 -14.99 2.28
C GLN A 29 -27.41 -15.70 3.65
N ALA A 30 -27.94 -16.94 3.72
CA ALA A 30 -27.88 -17.74 4.94
C ALA A 30 -26.44 -18.16 5.25
N ASP A 31 -25.63 -18.52 4.24
CA ASP A 31 -24.22 -18.85 4.41
C ASP A 31 -23.43 -17.63 4.91
N VAL A 32 -23.68 -16.44 4.37
CA VAL A 32 -23.06 -15.18 4.83
C VAL A 32 -23.35 -14.95 6.31
N ARG A 33 -24.62 -15.09 6.71
CA ARG A 33 -25.03 -14.95 8.11
C ARG A 33 -24.36 -16.00 9.00
N SER A 34 -24.38 -17.27 8.60
CA SER A 34 -23.77 -18.36 9.35
C SER A 34 -22.26 -18.19 9.49
N ALA A 35 -21.55 -17.79 8.42
CA ALA A 35 -20.12 -17.50 8.47
C ALA A 35 -19.83 -16.35 9.44
N ALA A 36 -20.64 -15.28 9.42
CA ALA A 36 -20.52 -14.20 10.39
C ALA A 36 -20.73 -14.68 11.84
N MET A 37 -21.66 -15.60 12.08
CA MET A 37 -21.83 -16.22 13.41
C MET A 37 -20.60 -17.04 13.81
N VAL A 38 -20.04 -17.84 12.91
CA VAL A 38 -18.81 -18.63 13.17
C VAL A 38 -17.63 -17.73 13.54
N LEU A 39 -17.50 -16.57 12.88
CA LEU A 39 -16.43 -15.60 13.10
C LEU A 39 -16.60 -14.75 14.37
N THR A 40 -17.76 -14.78 15.02
CA THR A 40 -17.95 -14.03 16.28
C THR A 40 -16.95 -14.47 17.35
N GLY A 41 -16.42 -13.50 18.10
CA GLY A 41 -15.38 -13.74 19.09
C GLY A 41 -13.95 -13.61 18.59
N LEU A 42 -13.74 -13.47 17.27
CA LEU A 42 -12.46 -13.01 16.72
C LEU A 42 -12.18 -11.57 17.15
N THR A 43 -10.95 -11.33 17.59
CA THR A 43 -10.44 -10.03 17.97
C THR A 43 -8.96 -9.92 17.59
N VAL A 44 -8.37 -8.74 17.79
CA VAL A 44 -6.96 -8.48 17.52
C VAL A 44 -6.33 -7.97 18.80
N ASP A 45 -5.23 -8.60 19.22
CA ASP A 45 -4.39 -8.03 20.25
C ASP A 45 -3.65 -6.84 19.65
N GLN A 46 -3.96 -5.63 20.12
CA GLN A 46 -3.37 -4.39 19.58
C GLN A 46 -1.90 -4.21 19.95
N LYS A 47 -1.36 -4.98 20.91
CA LYS A 47 0.06 -4.91 21.27
C LYS A 47 0.91 -5.76 20.33
N GLU A 48 0.51 -7.02 20.17
CA GLU A 48 1.23 -7.99 19.33
C GLU A 48 0.78 -7.95 17.87
N MET A 49 -0.32 -7.25 17.57
CA MET A 49 -0.98 -7.23 16.26
C MET A 49 -1.37 -8.64 15.77
N GLU A 50 -1.66 -9.54 16.70
CA GLU A 50 -2.03 -10.93 16.44
C GLU A 50 -3.54 -11.17 16.57
N THR A 51 -4.02 -12.22 15.90
CA THR A 51 -5.41 -12.66 16.03
C THR A 51 -5.64 -13.35 17.37
N ASP A 52 -6.63 -12.89 18.12
CA ASP A 52 -7.09 -13.49 19.37
C ASP A 52 -8.54 -14.00 19.22
N PHE A 53 -8.95 -14.94 20.06
CA PHE A 53 -10.29 -15.52 20.05
C PHE A 53 -10.87 -15.60 21.45
N ARG A 54 -12.05 -15.00 21.63
CA ARG A 54 -12.73 -14.89 22.93
C ARG A 54 -14.07 -15.64 22.95
N PRO A 55 -14.11 -16.88 23.48
CA PRO A 55 -15.32 -17.68 23.55
C PRO A 55 -16.49 -17.03 24.29
N GLN A 56 -16.21 -16.14 25.25
CA GLN A 56 -17.23 -15.50 26.10
C GLN A 56 -18.08 -14.47 25.32
N ILE A 57 -17.58 -13.98 24.19
CA ILE A 57 -18.28 -13.00 23.34
C ILE A 57 -18.61 -13.56 21.94
N SER A 58 -18.31 -14.84 21.69
CA SER A 58 -18.75 -15.55 20.50
C SER A 58 -20.21 -16.00 20.63
N GLU A 59 -20.90 -16.09 19.49
CA GLU A 59 -22.23 -16.66 19.39
C GLU A 59 -22.15 -18.19 19.56
N PRO A 60 -22.82 -18.76 20.58
CA PRO A 60 -22.82 -20.20 20.79
C PRO A 60 -23.76 -20.91 19.82
N GLY A 61 -23.54 -22.20 19.64
CA GLY A 61 -24.38 -23.06 18.80
C GLY A 61 -23.64 -23.61 17.60
N ARG A 62 -24.37 -24.43 16.84
CA ARG A 62 -23.93 -24.95 15.55
C ARG A 62 -24.41 -24.02 14.45
N HIS A 63 -23.51 -23.63 13.57
CA HIS A 63 -23.80 -22.78 12.41
C HIS A 63 -23.40 -23.51 11.14
N GLU A 64 -24.31 -23.58 10.18
CA GLU A 64 -24.10 -24.31 8.93
C GLU A 64 -23.67 -23.32 7.84
N VAL A 65 -22.50 -23.57 7.25
CA VAL A 65 -21.94 -22.80 6.13
C VAL A 65 -21.68 -23.79 5.01
N LEU A 66 -22.36 -23.61 3.87
CA LEU A 66 -22.25 -24.46 2.67
C LEU A 66 -22.53 -25.94 2.96
N GLY A 67 -23.48 -26.22 3.86
CA GLY A 67 -23.83 -27.59 4.26
C GLY A 67 -22.94 -28.21 5.35
N VAL A 68 -21.89 -27.51 5.79
CA VAL A 68 -20.98 -27.98 6.84
C VAL A 68 -21.27 -27.29 8.16
N SER A 69 -21.36 -28.05 9.25
CA SER A 69 -21.73 -27.55 10.57
C SER A 69 -20.50 -27.26 11.44
N TYR A 70 -20.34 -26.01 11.86
CA TYR A 70 -19.25 -25.56 12.71
C TYR A 70 -19.77 -25.16 14.10
N GLY A 71 -18.96 -25.44 15.13
CA GLY A 71 -19.26 -25.04 16.50
C GLY A 71 -20.04 -26.02 17.35
N GLY A 72 -20.63 -25.49 18.41
CA GLY A 72 -21.25 -26.24 19.48
C GLY A 72 -21.63 -25.36 20.66
N ALA A 73 -22.00 -25.98 21.77
CA ALA A 73 -22.46 -25.26 22.97
C ALA A 73 -21.40 -24.30 23.53
N LYS A 74 -20.11 -24.64 23.36
CA LYS A 74 -18.98 -23.76 23.63
C LYS A 74 -18.17 -23.61 22.35
N ARG A 75 -17.92 -22.36 21.96
CA ARG A 75 -17.10 -22.03 20.79
C ARG A 75 -15.62 -22.14 21.12
N ARG A 76 -14.84 -22.58 20.14
CA ARG A 76 -13.39 -22.68 20.23
C ARG A 76 -12.73 -22.13 18.96
N ARG A 77 -11.43 -21.91 19.04
CA ARG A 77 -10.63 -21.38 17.93
C ARG A 77 -10.69 -22.32 16.71
N GLU A 78 -10.67 -23.62 16.96
CA GLU A 78 -10.66 -24.65 15.91
C GLU A 78 -11.91 -24.59 15.04
N ASP A 79 -13.02 -24.06 15.56
CA ASP A 79 -14.26 -24.09 14.83
C ASP A 79 -14.30 -23.08 13.66
N TYR A 80 -13.65 -21.92 13.78
CA TYR A 80 -13.53 -21.00 12.64
C TYR A 80 -12.36 -21.40 11.74
N LEU A 81 -11.29 -21.97 12.29
CA LEU A 81 -10.17 -22.49 11.50
C LEU A 81 -10.63 -23.62 10.58
N ALA A 82 -11.43 -24.56 11.08
CA ALA A 82 -12.01 -25.61 10.24
C ALA A 82 -12.86 -25.04 9.09
N MET A 83 -13.63 -23.97 9.34
CA MET A 83 -14.37 -23.30 8.28
C MET A 83 -13.44 -22.64 7.25
N LEU A 84 -12.34 -22.03 7.69
CA LEU A 84 -11.35 -21.46 6.78
C LEU A 84 -10.62 -22.53 5.96
N ASP A 85 -10.30 -23.67 6.57
CA ASP A 85 -9.69 -24.82 5.89
C ASP A 85 -10.63 -25.38 4.81
N ASP A 86 -11.91 -25.59 5.14
CA ASP A 86 -12.92 -26.07 4.19
C ASP A 86 -13.18 -25.06 3.05
N LEU A 87 -13.15 -23.76 3.35
CA LEU A 87 -13.22 -22.71 2.33
C LEU A 87 -11.97 -22.69 1.45
N ALA A 88 -10.77 -22.89 2.00
CA ALA A 88 -9.52 -22.93 1.24
C ALA A 88 -9.44 -24.16 0.31
N ALA A 89 -9.97 -25.30 0.76
CA ALA A 89 -10.05 -26.53 -0.04
C ALA A 89 -11.14 -26.48 -1.13
N ASN A 90 -12.04 -25.49 -1.09
CA ASN A 90 -13.12 -25.37 -2.06
C ASN A 90 -12.57 -25.08 -3.49
N PRO A 91 -12.98 -25.84 -4.53
CA PRO A 91 -12.51 -25.59 -5.89
C PRO A 91 -12.79 -24.17 -6.41
N LYS A 92 -13.85 -23.51 -5.92
CA LYS A 92 -14.17 -22.12 -6.29
C LYS A 92 -13.19 -21.13 -5.69
N THR A 93 -12.65 -21.42 -4.49
CA THR A 93 -11.57 -20.63 -3.90
C THR A 93 -10.29 -20.76 -4.71
N ALA A 94 -9.92 -21.98 -5.12
CA ALA A 94 -8.76 -22.20 -5.98
C ALA A 94 -8.87 -21.39 -7.28
N GLU A 95 -10.05 -21.40 -7.93
CA GLU A 95 -10.29 -20.63 -9.15
C GLU A 95 -10.25 -19.11 -8.89
N HIS A 96 -10.93 -18.63 -7.85
CA HIS A 96 -11.00 -17.20 -7.51
C HIS A 96 -9.63 -16.62 -7.18
N ILE A 97 -8.87 -17.29 -6.31
CA ILE A 97 -7.53 -16.84 -5.92
C ILE A 97 -6.56 -16.93 -7.12
N SER A 98 -6.62 -18.02 -7.90
CA SER A 98 -5.81 -18.14 -9.12
C SER A 98 -6.10 -17.01 -10.11
N ARG A 99 -7.38 -16.64 -10.30
CA ARG A 99 -7.77 -15.49 -11.12
C ARG A 99 -7.20 -14.19 -10.56
N LYS A 100 -7.32 -13.93 -9.26
CA LYS A 100 -6.78 -12.70 -8.65
C LYS A 100 -5.28 -12.57 -8.84
N LEU A 101 -4.53 -13.67 -8.66
CA LEU A 101 -3.10 -13.70 -8.88
C LEU A 101 -2.75 -13.44 -10.34
N ALA A 102 -3.40 -14.12 -11.28
CA ALA A 102 -3.19 -13.91 -12.71
C ALA A 102 -3.57 -12.47 -13.14
N VAL A 103 -4.63 -11.90 -12.56
CA VAL A 103 -5.01 -10.50 -12.78
C VAL A 103 -3.92 -9.53 -12.29
N HIS A 104 -3.38 -9.78 -11.11
CA HIS A 104 -2.37 -8.90 -10.50
C HIS A 104 -1.03 -8.94 -11.22
N PHE A 105 -0.58 -10.14 -11.63
CA PHE A 105 0.76 -10.37 -12.17
C PHE A 105 0.84 -10.38 -13.69
N ILE A 106 -0.18 -10.87 -14.40
CA ILE A 106 -0.09 -11.15 -15.84
C ILE A 106 -0.89 -10.14 -16.67
N SER A 107 -2.21 -10.07 -16.48
CA SER A 107 -3.08 -9.29 -17.36
C SER A 107 -4.39 -8.98 -16.67
N ASP A 108 -5.00 -7.83 -16.95
CA ASP A 108 -6.35 -7.48 -16.46
C ASP A 108 -7.42 -8.51 -16.90
N GLN A 109 -7.16 -9.24 -18.00
CA GLN A 109 -8.03 -10.30 -18.54
C GLN A 109 -7.20 -11.56 -18.82
N PRO A 110 -6.81 -12.31 -17.79
CA PRO A 110 -6.04 -13.53 -17.98
C PRO A 110 -6.90 -14.61 -18.63
N PRO A 111 -6.33 -15.44 -19.52
CA PRO A 111 -7.09 -16.46 -20.23
C PRO A 111 -7.53 -17.58 -19.27
N GLN A 112 -8.69 -18.19 -19.54
CA GLN A 112 -9.30 -19.16 -18.63
C GLN A 112 -8.47 -20.44 -18.50
N ASP A 113 -7.70 -20.82 -19.52
CA ASP A 113 -6.80 -21.98 -19.51
C ASP A 113 -5.65 -21.82 -18.50
N MET A 114 -5.09 -20.61 -18.37
CA MET A 114 -4.12 -20.28 -17.33
C MET A 114 -4.72 -20.46 -15.93
N ILE A 115 -5.93 -19.93 -15.70
CA ILE A 115 -6.63 -20.05 -14.41
C ILE A 115 -6.91 -21.51 -14.10
N ALA A 116 -7.30 -22.31 -15.09
CA ALA A 116 -7.50 -23.74 -14.93
C ALA A 116 -6.18 -24.44 -14.55
N ALA A 117 -5.06 -24.14 -15.22
CA ALA A 117 -3.76 -24.71 -14.90
C ALA A 117 -3.31 -24.38 -13.46
N MET A 118 -3.49 -23.13 -13.03
CA MET A 118 -3.21 -22.69 -11.66
C MET A 118 -4.12 -23.38 -10.63
N SER A 119 -5.41 -23.51 -10.93
CA SER A 119 -6.38 -24.19 -10.05
C SER A 119 -6.08 -25.68 -9.92
N GLU A 120 -5.61 -26.33 -10.99
CA GLU A 120 -5.16 -27.72 -10.94
C GLU A 120 -3.87 -27.89 -10.13
N ALA A 121 -2.93 -26.93 -10.20
CA ALA A 121 -1.76 -26.91 -9.34
C ALA A 121 -2.18 -26.80 -7.86
N TRP A 122 -3.07 -25.85 -7.54
CA TRP A 122 -3.65 -25.67 -6.21
C TRP A 122 -4.22 -26.97 -5.65
N LYS A 123 -5.06 -27.67 -6.41
CA LYS A 123 -5.66 -28.96 -5.99
C LYS A 123 -4.62 -30.04 -5.75
N LYS A 124 -3.56 -30.11 -6.56
CA LYS A 124 -2.51 -31.13 -6.45
C LYS A 124 -1.59 -30.90 -5.25
N THR A 125 -1.43 -29.66 -4.82
CA THR A 125 -0.47 -29.27 -3.78
C THR A 125 -1.15 -28.74 -2.52
N ASP A 126 -2.46 -28.94 -2.38
CA ASP A 126 -3.24 -28.46 -1.24
C ASP A 126 -3.05 -26.95 -0.97
N GLY A 127 -3.06 -26.16 -2.03
CA GLY A 127 -2.95 -24.70 -1.96
C GLY A 127 -1.54 -24.15 -1.79
N GLU A 128 -0.48 -24.94 -2.00
CA GLU A 128 0.90 -24.43 -1.94
C GLU A 128 1.13 -23.33 -3.01
N LEU A 129 1.31 -22.09 -2.56
CA LEU A 129 1.33 -20.92 -3.45
C LEU A 129 2.51 -20.92 -4.42
N SER A 130 3.68 -21.45 -4.07
CA SER A 130 4.83 -21.49 -4.97
C SER A 130 4.56 -22.36 -6.20
N ALA A 131 3.84 -23.48 -6.05
CA ALA A 131 3.40 -24.32 -7.14
C ALA A 131 2.35 -23.61 -8.02
N VAL A 132 1.44 -22.85 -7.42
CA VAL A 132 0.45 -22.04 -8.15
C VAL A 132 1.15 -20.94 -8.95
N TYR A 133 2.11 -20.23 -8.35
CA TYR A 133 2.93 -19.25 -9.04
C TYR A 133 3.76 -19.86 -10.17
N ARG A 134 4.34 -21.04 -9.94
CA ARG A 134 5.07 -21.78 -10.99
C ARG A 134 4.15 -22.11 -12.16
N ALA A 135 2.95 -22.63 -11.90
CA ALA A 135 1.97 -22.92 -12.95
C ALA A 135 1.57 -21.66 -13.74
N MET A 136 1.47 -20.51 -13.07
CA MET A 136 1.22 -19.22 -13.72
C MET A 136 2.38 -18.79 -14.62
N LEU A 137 3.61 -18.83 -14.11
CA LEU A 137 4.81 -18.36 -14.82
C LEU A 137 5.27 -19.32 -15.93
N ASP A 138 5.02 -20.63 -15.79
CA ASP A 138 5.33 -21.62 -16.84
C ASP A 138 4.29 -21.59 -17.98
N HIS A 139 3.15 -20.93 -17.78
CA HIS A 139 2.11 -20.84 -18.81
C HIS A 139 2.55 -19.89 -19.95
N PRO A 140 2.44 -20.27 -21.24
CA PRO A 140 2.90 -19.44 -22.36
C PRO A 140 2.28 -18.03 -22.41
N ALA A 141 1.06 -17.87 -21.88
CA ALA A 141 0.41 -16.57 -21.83
C ALA A 141 1.04 -15.58 -20.82
N ALA A 142 1.91 -16.05 -19.91
CA ALA A 142 2.60 -15.17 -18.96
C ALA A 142 3.62 -14.24 -19.63
N TRP A 143 4.14 -14.62 -20.80
CA TRP A 143 5.25 -13.94 -21.47
C TRP A 143 4.89 -13.42 -22.87
N ARG A 144 3.60 -13.40 -23.23
CA ARG A 144 3.17 -13.02 -24.58
C ARG A 144 3.01 -11.51 -24.76
N ASP A 145 2.44 -10.86 -23.76
CA ASP A 145 1.99 -9.47 -23.82
C ASP A 145 2.68 -8.62 -22.75
N GLU A 146 4.02 -8.63 -22.75
CA GLU A 146 4.83 -7.89 -21.77
C GLU A 146 4.47 -6.40 -21.74
N GLY A 147 4.41 -5.82 -20.54
CA GLY A 147 4.05 -4.41 -20.38
C GLY A 147 2.57 -4.09 -20.62
N ALA A 148 1.69 -5.10 -20.59
CA ALA A 148 0.24 -4.92 -20.64
C ALA A 148 -0.30 -4.24 -19.37
N LYS A 149 0.34 -4.42 -18.21
CA LYS A 149 -0.13 -3.84 -16.96
C LYS A 149 0.51 -2.50 -16.67
N ALA A 150 -0.27 -1.62 -16.05
CA ALA A 150 0.27 -0.41 -15.48
C ALA A 150 1.05 -0.76 -14.21
N ARG A 151 2.24 -0.21 -14.07
CA ARG A 151 2.99 -0.26 -12.82
C ARG A 151 2.26 0.60 -11.80
N GLN A 152 1.78 0.03 -10.70
CA GLN A 152 1.10 0.79 -9.65
C GLN A 152 2.05 1.80 -8.98
N PRO A 153 1.55 2.88 -8.34
CA PRO A 153 2.38 3.93 -7.75
C PRO A 153 3.47 3.43 -6.77
N PHE A 154 3.15 2.44 -5.94
CA PHE A 154 4.11 1.82 -5.03
C PHE A 154 5.27 1.17 -5.78
N ASP A 155 4.96 0.33 -6.77
CA ASP A 155 5.98 -0.33 -7.59
C ASP A 155 6.77 0.68 -8.42
N PHE A 156 6.13 1.74 -8.90
CA PHE A 156 6.78 2.83 -9.65
C PHE A 156 7.82 3.54 -8.78
N ILE A 157 7.46 3.91 -7.55
CA ILE A 157 8.36 4.57 -6.60
C ILE A 157 9.50 3.64 -6.20
N VAL A 158 9.20 2.40 -5.79
CA VAL A 158 10.22 1.43 -5.36
C VAL A 158 11.18 1.11 -6.51
N THR A 159 10.66 0.88 -7.72
CA THR A 159 11.51 0.58 -8.88
C THR A 159 12.32 1.80 -9.30
N GLY A 160 11.75 3.02 -9.22
CA GLY A 160 12.47 4.25 -9.58
C GLY A 160 13.60 4.55 -8.60
N LEU A 161 13.35 4.37 -7.31
CA LEU A 161 14.37 4.48 -6.27
C LEU A 161 15.46 3.40 -6.43
N ARG A 162 15.08 2.16 -6.73
CA ARG A 162 16.04 1.08 -7.01
C ARG A 162 16.90 1.38 -8.24
N ALA A 163 16.30 1.86 -9.33
CA ALA A 163 17.01 2.26 -10.53
C ALA A 163 18.02 3.36 -10.21
N LEU A 164 17.61 4.41 -9.48
CA LEU A 164 18.48 5.51 -9.07
C LEU A 164 19.56 5.08 -8.06
N ASN A 165 19.40 3.95 -7.37
CA ASN A 165 20.40 3.40 -6.46
C ASN A 165 21.48 2.55 -7.15
N SER A 166 21.37 2.26 -8.44
CA SER A 166 22.24 1.31 -9.15
C SER A 166 23.69 1.79 -9.41
N GLY A 167 24.09 2.95 -8.90
CA GLY A 167 25.46 3.48 -9.00
C GLY A 167 26.49 2.74 -8.12
N ALA A 168 27.78 2.93 -8.39
CA ALA A 168 28.87 2.23 -7.69
C ALA A 168 28.96 2.64 -6.20
N GLY A 169 28.64 1.71 -5.28
CA GLY A 169 28.68 1.89 -3.82
C GLY A 169 27.42 1.34 -3.14
N ALA A 170 27.11 1.77 -1.91
CA ALA A 170 25.80 1.51 -1.31
C ALA A 170 24.66 2.19 -2.09
N GLY A 171 25.00 3.17 -2.95
CA GLY A 171 24.07 4.01 -3.69
C GLY A 171 23.49 5.12 -2.80
N ASP A 172 23.24 6.29 -3.39
CA ASP A 172 22.80 7.48 -2.67
C ASP A 172 21.44 7.27 -1.98
N VAL A 173 20.59 6.40 -2.51
CA VAL A 173 19.30 6.07 -1.91
C VAL A 173 19.49 5.18 -0.68
N ALA A 174 20.35 4.16 -0.73
CA ALA A 174 20.57 3.29 0.43
C ALA A 174 21.29 4.03 1.56
N ALA A 175 22.29 4.85 1.24
CA ALA A 175 22.96 5.70 2.22
C ALA A 175 21.96 6.67 2.88
N PHE A 176 21.07 7.27 2.07
CA PHE A 176 19.98 8.08 2.57
C PHE A 176 19.06 7.30 3.51
N MET A 177 18.62 6.09 3.14
CA MET A 177 17.72 5.25 3.95
C MET A 177 18.36 4.76 5.26
N GLN A 178 19.64 4.38 5.24
CA GLN A 178 20.38 3.98 6.44
C GLN A 178 20.52 5.12 7.45
N ALA A 179 20.71 6.35 6.98
CA ALA A 179 20.73 7.53 7.85
C ALA A 179 19.38 7.78 8.56
N TYR A 180 18.24 7.31 8.01
CA TYR A 180 16.97 7.33 8.77
C TYR A 180 16.90 6.23 9.81
N GLN A 181 17.25 5.00 9.42
CA GLN A 181 17.03 3.82 10.28
C GLN A 181 17.92 3.82 11.52
N GLN A 182 19.13 4.39 11.45
CA GLN A 182 20.03 4.48 12.60
C GLN A 182 19.61 5.57 13.61
N GLU A 183 18.74 6.50 13.23
CA GLU A 183 18.39 7.67 14.04
C GLU A 183 17.02 7.53 14.74
N ASP A 184 16.24 6.46 14.47
CA ASP A 184 14.96 6.16 15.14
C ASP A 184 15.14 5.57 16.56
N GLY A 185 16.37 5.32 17.01
CA GLY A 185 16.68 4.87 18.38
C GLY A 185 16.38 5.90 19.49
N ASP A 186 16.24 7.18 19.13
CA ASP A 186 15.89 8.30 20.02
C ASP A 186 14.54 8.98 19.63
N GLY A 187 13.74 8.34 18.78
CA GLY A 187 12.64 8.97 18.03
C GLY A 187 11.29 9.16 18.74
N ASP A 188 11.17 8.87 20.04
CA ASP A 188 9.87 8.86 20.75
C ASP A 188 9.23 10.27 20.87
N ASP A 189 10.01 11.35 20.72
CA ASP A 189 9.54 12.74 20.87
C ASP A 189 8.84 13.33 19.63
N MET A 190 9.07 12.80 18.42
CA MET A 190 8.61 13.45 17.18
C MET A 190 7.18 13.04 16.77
N MET A 191 6.64 11.96 17.31
CA MET A 191 5.25 11.52 17.08
C MET A 191 4.23 12.23 17.98
N ALA A 192 4.69 12.95 19.01
CA ALA A 192 3.84 13.64 19.97
C ALA A 192 3.32 15.00 19.46
N MET A 193 4.06 15.70 18.57
CA MET A 193 3.71 17.08 18.18
C MET A 193 2.56 17.20 17.16
N THR A 194 2.15 16.13 16.48
CA THR A 194 1.05 16.19 15.50
C THR A 194 -0.34 15.94 16.09
N ARG A 195 -0.48 15.71 17.40
CA ARG A 195 -1.79 15.44 18.05
C ARG A 195 -2.45 16.65 18.71
N THR A 196 -1.74 17.77 18.87
CA THR A 196 -2.22 18.91 19.70
C THR A 196 -2.89 20.05 18.94
N GLU A 197 -2.98 20.03 17.60
CA GLU A 197 -3.51 21.18 16.83
C GLU A 197 -4.89 20.98 16.19
N ASP A 198 -5.60 19.88 16.44
CA ASP A 198 -6.90 19.64 15.77
C ASP A 198 -8.04 19.17 16.71
N ALA A 199 -8.09 19.74 17.92
CA ALA A 199 -9.22 19.58 18.83
C ALA A 199 -9.57 20.90 19.52
N GLY A 200 -10.44 21.69 18.88
CA GLY A 200 -10.87 22.97 19.45
C GLY A 200 -11.94 23.71 18.64
N SER A 201 -13.02 23.04 18.24
CA SER A 201 -14.23 23.75 17.79
C SER A 201 -15.43 23.24 18.58
N ASP A 202 -15.78 23.93 19.67
CA ASP A 202 -17.16 23.87 20.16
C ASP A 202 -17.67 25.23 20.62
N ARG A 203 -18.94 25.43 20.33
CA ARG A 203 -19.71 26.68 20.21
C ARG A 203 -20.04 27.29 21.57
N ARG A 204 -20.04 28.63 21.66
CA ARG A 204 -21.10 29.44 22.32
C ARG A 204 -20.94 30.94 22.05
N SER A 205 -22.06 31.58 21.72
CA SER A 205 -22.27 33.04 21.72
C SER A 205 -23.20 33.42 22.89
N PRO A 206 -23.62 34.69 23.07
CA PRO A 206 -22.96 35.69 23.91
C PRO A 206 -23.89 36.20 25.05
N ASP A 207 -23.33 36.82 26.10
CA ASP A 207 -23.92 37.96 26.85
C ASP A 207 -23.17 38.20 28.19
N ALA A 208 -22.62 39.41 28.36
CA ALA A 208 -22.62 40.24 29.59
C ALA A 208 -21.56 41.36 29.49
N GLN A 209 -21.98 42.59 29.78
CA GLN A 209 -21.23 43.85 29.66
C GLN A 209 -20.41 44.21 30.93
N ALA A 210 -19.16 44.66 30.69
CA ALA A 210 -18.36 45.75 31.32
C ALA A 210 -18.08 45.74 32.86
N PRO A 211 -17.11 46.53 33.41
CA PRO A 211 -16.25 47.54 32.77
C PRO A 211 -14.73 47.54 33.12
N ASP A 212 -13.99 48.26 32.28
CA ASP A 212 -12.79 49.10 32.47
C ASP A 212 -11.90 48.95 33.71
N THR A 213 -10.63 48.62 33.47
CA THR A 213 -9.50 49.18 34.21
C THR A 213 -8.28 49.34 33.29
N GLU A 214 -7.87 50.59 33.06
CA GLU A 214 -6.60 50.99 32.41
C GLU A 214 -5.43 50.85 33.39
N ALA A 215 -4.31 50.26 32.95
CA ALA A 215 -2.93 50.53 33.41
C ALA A 215 -1.91 49.74 32.52
N PRO A 216 -0.61 50.10 32.49
CA PRO A 216 -0.03 51.06 31.55
C PRO A 216 0.97 50.43 30.57
N ASP A 217 1.35 51.20 29.56
CA ASP A 217 2.36 50.91 28.53
C ASP A 217 3.65 50.30 29.07
N ALA A 218 3.90 49.04 28.71
CA ALA A 218 5.22 48.42 28.78
C ALA A 218 5.75 48.27 27.35
N GLN A 219 6.75 49.09 27.01
CA GLN A 219 7.52 49.00 25.78
C GLN A 219 8.09 47.58 25.59
N ALA A 220 7.70 46.92 24.51
CA ALA A 220 8.33 45.69 24.07
C ALA A 220 9.80 45.97 23.66
N PRO A 221 10.79 45.19 24.10
CA PRO A 221 12.14 45.33 23.59
C PRO A 221 12.17 44.79 22.15
N ASP A 222 12.77 45.60 21.25
CA ASP A 222 13.08 45.23 19.87
C ASP A 222 13.80 43.87 19.81
N ALA A 223 13.11 42.86 19.29
CA ALA A 223 13.73 41.59 18.91
C ALA A 223 14.54 41.80 17.62
N GLN A 224 15.78 42.25 17.77
CA GLN A 224 16.78 42.17 16.71
C GLN A 224 17.01 40.68 16.39
N ALA A 225 16.52 40.24 15.23
CA ALA A 225 16.86 38.95 14.66
C ALA A 225 18.37 38.92 14.42
N THR A 226 19.11 38.22 15.28
CA THR A 226 20.55 38.03 15.14
C THR A 226 20.81 37.09 13.94
N ASN A 227 21.44 37.62 12.89
CA ASN A 227 21.98 36.85 11.76
C ASN A 227 23.25 36.08 12.16
N ALA A 228 23.20 35.30 13.24
CA ALA A 228 24.28 34.38 13.60
C ALA A 228 24.12 33.09 12.76
N PRO A 229 25.19 32.56 12.14
CA PRO A 229 25.11 31.25 11.48
C PRO A 229 24.68 30.17 12.49
N PRO A 230 23.90 29.18 12.06
CA PRO A 230 23.39 28.12 12.93
C PRO A 230 24.54 27.41 13.64
N SER A 231 24.33 27.02 14.90
CA SER A 231 25.26 26.14 15.61
C SER A 231 25.39 24.78 14.89
N VAL A 232 26.44 24.01 15.17
CA VAL A 232 26.63 22.67 14.57
C VAL A 232 25.43 21.75 14.84
N ASP A 233 24.83 21.85 16.03
CA ASP A 233 23.62 21.10 16.41
C ASP A 233 22.37 21.58 15.64
N ASP A 234 22.27 22.90 15.37
CA ASP A 234 21.23 23.47 14.51
C ASP A 234 21.38 23.02 13.06
N GLU A 235 22.60 22.97 12.53
CA GLU A 235 22.88 22.46 11.18
C GLU A 235 22.51 20.98 11.05
N ALA A 236 22.87 20.16 12.04
CA ALA A 236 22.51 18.74 12.08
C ALA A 236 20.98 18.56 12.15
N ARG A 237 20.28 19.34 12.98
CA ARG A 237 18.80 19.33 13.09
C ARG A 237 18.13 19.78 11.79
N ILE A 238 18.64 20.83 11.15
CA ILE A 238 18.13 21.32 9.86
C ILE A 238 18.31 20.25 8.78
N LYS A 239 19.47 19.58 8.74
CA LYS A 239 19.76 18.50 7.80
C LYS A 239 18.79 17.33 7.99
N ARG A 240 18.55 16.90 9.24
CA ARG A 240 17.57 15.84 9.59
C ARG A 240 16.15 16.19 9.15
N ARG A 241 15.70 17.41 9.43
CA ARG A 241 14.36 17.87 9.00
C ARG A 241 14.21 17.88 7.47
N LYS A 242 15.22 18.39 6.75
CA LYS A 242 15.22 18.43 5.28
C LYS A 242 15.24 17.03 4.69
N ALA A 243 16.01 16.13 5.29
CA ALA A 243 16.00 14.72 4.94
C ALA A 243 14.57 14.20 5.11
N PHE A 244 13.99 14.20 6.31
CA PHE A 244 12.66 13.66 6.57
C PHE A 244 11.58 14.19 5.61
N GLN A 245 11.61 15.50 5.33
CA GLN A 245 10.73 16.11 4.34
C GLN A 245 10.92 15.52 2.94
N THR A 246 12.16 15.24 2.53
CA THR A 246 12.49 14.60 1.25
C THR A 246 12.00 13.15 1.20
N ALA A 247 12.26 12.35 2.25
CA ALA A 247 11.79 10.96 2.33
C ALA A 247 10.26 10.90 2.28
N ARG A 248 9.59 11.75 3.04
CA ARG A 248 8.13 11.87 3.01
C ARG A 248 7.63 12.33 1.65
N ALA A 249 8.29 13.28 0.98
CA ALA A 249 7.88 13.81 -0.32
C ALA A 249 8.02 12.80 -1.46
N LEU A 250 9.05 11.94 -1.42
CA LEU A 250 9.35 10.91 -2.43
C LEU A 250 8.73 9.54 -2.11
N GLY A 251 8.37 9.27 -0.85
CA GLY A 251 7.71 8.04 -0.41
C GLY A 251 6.21 8.21 -0.20
N GLN A 252 5.76 8.15 1.06
CA GLN A 252 4.33 8.15 1.44
C GLN A 252 3.54 9.34 0.89
N GLY A 253 4.14 10.53 0.85
CA GLY A 253 3.49 11.71 0.29
C GLY A 253 3.28 11.61 -1.22
N ALA A 254 4.21 10.97 -1.95
CA ALA A 254 4.06 10.71 -3.38
C ALA A 254 2.98 9.66 -3.64
N LEU A 255 3.00 8.56 -2.89
CA LEU A 255 1.96 7.52 -2.91
C LEU A 255 0.55 8.11 -2.77
N ARG A 256 0.35 8.99 -1.78
CA ARG A 256 -0.94 9.67 -1.58
C ARG A 256 -1.32 10.57 -2.77
N ARG A 257 -0.39 11.33 -3.35
CA ARG A 257 -0.66 12.18 -4.52
C ARG A 257 -0.95 11.37 -5.79
N MET A 258 -0.36 10.18 -5.92
CA MET A 258 -0.59 9.26 -7.03
C MET A 258 -1.84 8.38 -6.85
N GLY A 259 -2.55 8.51 -5.73
CA GLY A 259 -3.82 7.80 -5.47
C GLY A 259 -3.68 6.42 -4.81
N GLN A 260 -2.50 6.06 -4.30
CA GLN A 260 -2.26 4.80 -3.60
C GLN A 260 -1.67 5.03 -2.19
N PRO A 261 -2.41 5.68 -1.27
CA PRO A 261 -1.91 5.90 0.09
C PRO A 261 -1.61 4.57 0.82
N THR A 262 -0.51 4.52 1.56
CA THR A 262 -0.14 3.33 2.34
C THR A 262 -1.20 3.04 3.41
N TRP A 263 -1.62 1.78 3.53
CA TRP A 263 -2.57 1.29 4.54
C TRP A 263 -3.98 1.88 4.48
N LEU A 264 -4.32 2.63 3.43
CA LEU A 264 -5.65 3.20 3.23
C LEU A 264 -6.22 2.85 1.85
N PRO A 265 -6.45 1.55 1.56
CA PRO A 265 -7.20 1.19 0.35
C PRO A 265 -8.63 1.77 0.41
N PRO A 266 -9.22 2.13 -0.73
CA PRO A 266 -10.57 2.71 -0.78
C PRO A 266 -11.67 1.69 -0.44
N SER A 267 -11.37 0.40 -0.47
CA SER A 267 -12.31 -0.67 -0.14
C SER A 267 -11.60 -1.90 0.45
N PRO A 268 -12.34 -2.83 1.09
CA PRO A 268 -11.82 -4.14 1.51
C PRO A 268 -11.24 -4.99 0.37
N ALA A 269 -11.67 -4.74 -0.88
CA ALA A 269 -11.11 -5.41 -2.06
C ALA A 269 -9.69 -4.92 -2.41
N GLY A 270 -9.24 -3.82 -1.78
CA GLY A 270 -7.94 -3.22 -2.02
C GLY A 270 -7.99 -2.09 -3.03
N PHE A 271 -6.89 -1.92 -3.76
CA PHE A 271 -6.75 -0.96 -4.84
C PHE A 271 -7.12 -1.59 -6.19
N GLU A 272 -7.53 -0.74 -7.14
CA GLU A 272 -7.85 -1.19 -8.51
C GLU A 272 -6.64 -1.85 -9.19
N GLU A 273 -6.88 -2.89 -9.98
CA GLU A 273 -5.81 -3.61 -10.70
C GLU A 273 -5.68 -3.16 -12.17
N GLY A 274 -6.71 -2.49 -12.70
CA GLY A 274 -6.82 -2.17 -14.12
C GLY A 274 -5.89 -1.06 -14.59
N PHE A 275 -5.42 -1.16 -15.83
CA PHE A 275 -4.50 -0.17 -16.42
C PHE A 275 -5.02 1.28 -16.33
N SER A 276 -6.28 1.49 -16.68
CA SER A 276 -6.90 2.83 -16.73
C SER A 276 -7.03 3.49 -15.35
N ALA A 277 -6.95 2.71 -14.26
CA ALA A 277 -6.97 3.25 -12.90
C ALA A 277 -5.66 3.94 -12.53
N TRP A 278 -4.55 3.65 -13.21
CA TRP A 278 -3.20 4.10 -12.83
C TRP A 278 -2.48 4.96 -13.88
N ILE A 279 -2.96 4.96 -15.12
CA ILE A 279 -2.40 5.72 -16.24
C ILE A 279 -3.45 6.74 -16.71
N THR A 280 -3.73 7.71 -15.87
CA THR A 280 -4.54 8.90 -16.18
C THR A 280 -3.65 10.13 -16.37
N ALA A 281 -4.19 11.21 -16.96
CA ALA A 281 -3.44 12.44 -17.17
C ALA A 281 -2.87 13.04 -15.84
N SER A 282 -3.66 13.02 -14.77
CA SER A 282 -3.23 13.50 -13.45
C SER A 282 -2.14 12.61 -12.84
N GLN A 283 -2.27 11.29 -12.94
CA GLN A 283 -1.27 10.35 -12.43
C GLN A 283 0.04 10.42 -13.21
N LEU A 284 -0.02 10.55 -14.53
CA LEU A 284 1.19 10.73 -15.36
C LEU A 284 1.91 12.04 -15.03
N SER A 285 1.16 13.12 -14.79
CA SER A 285 1.73 14.40 -14.34
C SER A 285 2.44 14.26 -12.98
N GLU A 286 1.80 13.58 -12.01
CA GLU A 286 2.42 13.33 -10.70
C GLU A 286 3.67 12.43 -10.80
N ARG A 287 3.64 11.41 -11.66
CA ARG A 287 4.80 10.53 -11.93
C ARG A 287 5.95 11.28 -12.56
N LEU A 288 5.68 12.16 -13.53
CA LEU A 288 6.70 13.02 -14.14
C LEU A 288 7.30 13.99 -13.12
N SER A 289 6.44 14.63 -12.31
CA SER A 289 6.86 15.51 -11.21
C SER A 289 7.73 14.76 -10.19
N TRP A 290 7.36 13.53 -9.84
CA TRP A 290 8.14 12.67 -8.95
C TRP A 290 9.47 12.26 -9.58
N ALA A 291 9.47 11.78 -10.82
CA ALA A 291 10.66 11.34 -11.55
C ALA A 291 11.70 12.45 -11.64
N ARG A 292 11.26 13.69 -11.90
CA ARG A 292 12.13 14.88 -11.91
C ARG A 292 12.75 15.15 -10.54
N ARG A 293 11.95 15.10 -9.47
CA ARG A 293 12.45 15.33 -8.09
C ARG A 293 13.43 14.24 -7.68
N ALA A 294 13.09 12.97 -7.92
CA ALA A 294 13.93 11.83 -7.60
C ALA A 294 15.26 11.86 -8.38
N SER A 295 15.21 12.15 -9.68
CA SER A 295 16.42 12.30 -10.51
C SER A 295 17.30 13.46 -10.04
N ALA A 296 16.71 14.61 -9.69
CA ALA A 296 17.47 15.74 -9.17
C ALA A 296 18.12 15.44 -7.80
N GLN A 297 17.48 14.59 -6.99
CA GLN A 297 17.96 14.22 -5.68
C GLN A 297 19.09 13.17 -5.75
N PHE A 298 18.90 12.12 -6.55
CA PHE A 298 19.74 10.91 -6.52
C PHE A 298 20.50 10.63 -7.82
N GLY A 299 20.22 11.35 -8.90
CA GLY A 299 20.74 11.07 -10.24
C GLY A 299 21.83 12.02 -10.73
N LYS A 300 22.45 12.81 -9.85
CA LYS A 300 23.37 13.90 -10.27
C LYS A 300 24.58 13.38 -11.05
N ASP A 301 25.09 12.23 -10.66
CA ASP A 301 26.32 11.66 -11.22
C ASP A 301 26.06 10.63 -12.32
N ALA A 302 24.82 10.16 -12.48
CA ALA A 302 24.46 9.13 -13.45
C ALA A 302 24.46 9.65 -14.90
N ASP A 303 25.01 8.86 -15.83
CA ASP A 303 24.85 9.08 -17.27
C ASP A 303 23.46 8.58 -17.73
N PRO A 304 22.68 9.37 -18.48
CA PRO A 304 21.34 8.96 -18.92
C PRO A 304 21.30 7.71 -19.80
N ARG A 305 22.32 7.46 -20.62
CA ARG A 305 22.34 6.29 -21.53
C ARG A 305 22.68 5.03 -20.76
N GLU A 306 23.65 5.11 -19.85
CA GLU A 306 23.96 4.02 -18.93
C GLU A 306 22.76 3.71 -18.02
N PHE A 307 22.11 4.74 -17.50
CA PHE A 307 20.90 4.60 -16.68
C PHE A 307 19.74 3.98 -17.46
N LEU A 308 19.50 4.41 -18.71
CA LEU A 308 18.50 3.80 -19.58
C LEU A 308 18.78 2.31 -19.77
N LYS A 309 20.04 1.96 -20.09
CA LYS A 309 20.44 0.56 -20.29
C LYS A 309 20.27 -0.27 -19.03
N ALA A 310 20.65 0.26 -17.88
CA ALA A 310 20.52 -0.42 -16.59
C ALA A 310 19.05 -0.58 -16.13
N THR A 311 18.19 0.38 -16.51
CA THR A 311 16.80 0.43 -16.03
C THR A 311 15.82 -0.30 -16.94
N LEU A 312 15.99 -0.18 -18.26
CA LEU A 312 15.03 -0.70 -19.25
C LEU A 312 15.58 -1.88 -20.05
N ALA A 313 16.90 -2.04 -20.14
CA ALA A 313 17.54 -3.13 -20.89
C ALA A 313 16.92 -3.33 -22.29
N ASP A 314 16.41 -4.53 -22.56
CA ASP A 314 15.76 -4.97 -23.79
C ASP A 314 14.35 -4.40 -23.99
N ALA A 315 13.69 -3.91 -22.93
CA ALA A 315 12.41 -3.23 -23.05
C ALA A 315 12.50 -1.85 -23.71
N ALA A 316 13.69 -1.24 -23.77
CA ALA A 316 13.87 0.11 -24.30
C ALA A 316 13.63 0.18 -25.83
N ARG A 317 12.59 0.92 -26.26
CA ARG A 317 12.33 1.14 -27.69
C ARG A 317 13.29 2.18 -28.28
N ASP A 318 13.51 2.08 -29.60
CA ASP A 318 14.37 2.99 -30.36
C ASP A 318 14.03 4.47 -30.16
N GLU A 319 12.73 4.78 -30.07
CA GLU A 319 12.25 6.13 -29.81
C GLU A 319 12.69 6.64 -28.43
N THR A 320 12.53 5.82 -27.39
CA THR A 320 12.96 6.14 -26.02
C THR A 320 14.48 6.33 -25.96
N ILE A 321 15.25 5.44 -26.59
CA ILE A 321 16.72 5.54 -26.70
C ILE A 321 17.13 6.86 -27.36
N ARG A 322 16.47 7.22 -28.47
CA ARG A 322 16.74 8.45 -29.21
C ARG A 322 16.43 9.69 -28.38
N VAL A 323 15.26 9.75 -27.75
CA VAL A 323 14.81 10.90 -26.96
C VAL A 323 15.71 11.11 -25.74
N VAL A 324 16.08 10.05 -25.03
CA VAL A 324 17.01 10.14 -23.88
C VAL A 324 18.41 10.56 -24.31
N SER A 325 18.88 10.07 -25.47
CA SER A 325 20.19 10.44 -26.04
C SER A 325 20.30 11.90 -26.44
N GLN A 326 19.16 12.58 -26.67
CA GLN A 326 19.05 13.98 -27.06
C GLN A 326 18.65 14.91 -25.90
N ALA A 327 18.59 14.37 -24.68
CA ALA A 327 18.17 15.15 -23.52
C ALA A 327 19.11 16.36 -23.29
N PRO A 328 18.57 17.55 -22.97
CA PRO A 328 19.36 18.78 -22.84
C PRO A 328 20.30 18.78 -21.63
N ASN A 329 20.07 17.89 -20.66
CA ASN A 329 20.92 17.71 -19.49
C ASN A 329 20.67 16.33 -18.86
N LYS A 330 21.56 15.92 -17.94
CA LYS A 330 21.50 14.61 -17.26
C LYS A 330 20.16 14.38 -16.56
N ILE A 331 19.70 15.33 -15.76
CA ILE A 331 18.46 15.20 -14.98
C ILE A 331 17.24 15.00 -15.88
N SER A 332 17.15 15.75 -16.99
CA SER A 332 16.11 15.57 -17.99
C SER A 332 16.18 14.18 -18.62
N GLY A 333 17.38 13.67 -18.93
CA GLY A 333 17.57 12.32 -19.46
C GLY A 333 17.07 11.23 -18.52
N LEU A 334 17.48 11.28 -17.24
CA LEU A 334 17.01 10.32 -16.21
C LEU A 334 15.49 10.41 -15.99
N THR A 335 14.96 11.63 -15.97
CA THR A 335 13.51 11.87 -15.84
C THR A 335 12.76 11.23 -17.00
N LEU A 336 13.27 11.35 -18.24
CA LEU A 336 12.65 10.76 -19.43
C LEU A 336 12.65 9.23 -19.38
N VAL A 337 13.70 8.60 -18.85
CA VAL A 337 13.73 7.15 -18.64
C VAL A 337 12.61 6.73 -17.68
N LEU A 338 12.49 7.38 -16.51
CA LEU A 338 11.47 7.06 -15.51
C LEU A 338 10.04 7.46 -15.95
N ALA A 339 9.91 8.43 -16.84
CA ALA A 339 8.62 8.84 -17.40
C ALA A 339 8.22 8.05 -18.66
N SER A 340 9.10 7.20 -19.20
CA SER A 340 8.83 6.42 -20.41
C SER A 340 7.64 5.48 -20.23
N PRO A 341 6.88 5.19 -21.30
CA PRO A 341 5.83 4.17 -21.25
C PRO A 341 6.33 2.82 -20.75
N GLU A 342 7.52 2.42 -21.17
CA GLU A 342 8.23 1.20 -20.80
C GLU A 342 8.42 1.11 -19.28
N PHE A 343 8.87 2.20 -18.64
CA PHE A 343 9.04 2.24 -17.19
C PHE A 343 7.70 2.26 -16.44
N ASN A 344 6.65 2.81 -17.04
CA ASN A 344 5.33 2.89 -16.43
C ASN A 344 4.52 1.59 -16.55
N ARG A 345 5.08 0.58 -17.22
CA ARG A 345 4.46 -0.70 -17.48
C ARG A 345 5.21 -1.83 -16.77
N ARG A 346 4.51 -2.94 -16.57
CA ARG A 346 5.08 -4.21 -16.11
C ARG A 346 4.40 -5.37 -16.80
#